data_AF-A0A7K1GDB6-F1
#
_entry.id   AF-A0A7K1GDB6-F1
#
_cell.length_a   1.000
_cell.length_b   1.000
_cell.length_c   1.000
_cell.angle_alpha   90.00
_cell.angle_beta   90.00
_cell.angle_gamma   90.00
#
_symmetry.space_group_name_H-M   'P 1'
#
loop_
_entity.id
_entity.type
_entity.pdbx_description
1 polymer ?
#
loop_
_entity_poly.entity_id
_entity_poly.type
_entity_poly.pdbx_seq_one_letter_code
_entity_poly.pdbx_strand_id
1 'polypeptide(L)'
;MKYEPIIKDSYYHIYNCGNNKEDIFIEERNYAYFLSLLKKHILPVAELLSYCLLKNHFHLLVKTKSNVEDKFISQAFSNCFNAYTKAINKAYGRTGSLFQDRFSRIKITDEEYLKSLIIYINNNAVHHGFTQDVSSYKYSSYQALVSDKPTLLSRTFIINLFENTENFSMVLHSKKEYY
;
A
#
# COMPACT_ATOMS: atom_id res chain seq x y z
N MET A 1 -4.84 -5.66 -21.70
CA MET A 1 -4.20 -4.45 -21.14
C MET A 1 -2.70 -4.55 -21.37
N LYS A 2 -2.06 -3.57 -22.00
CA LYS A 2 -0.60 -3.60 -22.23
C LYS A 2 0.07 -3.31 -20.89
N TYR A 3 0.77 -4.30 -20.35
CA TYR A 3 1.39 -4.19 -19.03
C TYR A 3 2.61 -3.28 -19.12
N GLU A 4 2.51 -2.08 -18.56
CA GLU A 4 3.67 -1.20 -18.45
C GLU A 4 4.63 -1.74 -17.38
N PRO A 5 5.94 -1.80 -17.65
CA PRO A 5 6.93 -2.16 -16.64
C PRO A 5 6.96 -1.10 -15.53
N ILE A 6 7.26 -1.53 -14.31
CA ILE A 6 7.61 -0.59 -13.24
C ILE A 6 9.03 -0.12 -13.52
N ILE A 7 9.18 1.20 -13.74
CA ILE A 7 10.49 1.81 -13.96
C ILE A 7 11.03 2.41 -12.66
N LYS A 8 12.35 2.55 -12.60
CA LYS A 8 13.06 3.24 -11.51
C LYS A 8 12.73 4.74 -11.44
N ASP A 9 12.99 5.32 -10.27
CA ASP A 9 12.79 6.74 -9.97
C ASP A 9 11.38 7.27 -10.34
N SER A 10 10.36 6.54 -9.91
CA SER A 10 8.97 6.85 -10.26
C SER A 10 8.02 6.47 -9.15
N TYR A 11 6.95 7.24 -9.03
CA TYR A 11 5.87 6.99 -8.08
C TYR A 11 4.84 6.06 -8.70
N TYR A 12 4.38 5.08 -7.92
CA TYR A 12 3.36 4.14 -8.36
C TYR A 12 2.31 3.87 -7.28
N HIS A 13 1.04 3.93 -7.68
CA HIS A 13 -0.04 3.28 -6.96
C HIS A 13 -0.07 1.80 -7.32
N ILE A 14 0.14 0.92 -6.36
CA ILE A 14 0.10 -0.53 -6.53
C ILE A 14 -1.08 -1.08 -5.74
N TYR A 15 -1.96 -1.83 -6.38
CA TYR A 15 -3.13 -2.40 -5.71
C TYR A 15 -3.51 -3.75 -6.30
N ASN A 16 -4.18 -4.57 -5.49
CA ASN A 16 -4.77 -5.82 -5.93
C ASN A 16 -5.92 -6.23 -5.01
N CYS A 17 -6.82 -7.06 -5.52
CA CYS A 17 -7.95 -7.62 -4.80
C CYS A 17 -7.86 -9.16 -4.77
N GLY A 18 -8.54 -9.74 -3.79
CA GLY A 18 -8.73 -11.18 -3.68
C GLY A 18 -9.50 -11.72 -4.87
N ASN A 19 -9.08 -12.89 -5.34
CA ASN A 19 -9.81 -13.62 -6.35
C ASN A 19 -11.23 -13.91 -5.83
N ASN A 20 -12.25 -13.79 -6.69
CA ASN A 20 -13.66 -13.92 -6.31
C ASN A 20 -14.11 -13.02 -5.13
N LYS A 21 -13.44 -11.86 -4.93
CA LYS A 21 -13.69 -10.94 -3.80
C LYS A 21 -13.42 -11.56 -2.42
N GLU A 22 -12.70 -12.68 -2.37
CA GLU A 22 -12.37 -13.36 -1.12
C GLU A 22 -11.41 -12.53 -0.27
N ASP A 23 -11.40 -12.85 1.02
CA ASP A 23 -10.49 -12.24 1.97
C ASP A 23 -9.05 -12.69 1.68
N ILE A 24 -8.17 -11.71 1.50
CA ILE A 24 -6.72 -11.90 1.37
C ILE A 24 -6.02 -11.77 2.71
N PHE A 25 -6.64 -11.11 3.69
CA PHE A 25 -6.23 -11.09 5.09
C PHE A 25 -7.33 -11.75 5.93
N ILE A 26 -7.11 -13.01 6.27
CA ILE A 26 -8.10 -13.87 6.93
C ILE A 26 -8.12 -13.61 8.43
N GLU A 27 -6.96 -13.34 9.03
CA GLU A 27 -6.80 -13.00 10.45
C GLU A 27 -5.66 -12.00 10.69
N GLU A 28 -5.57 -11.45 11.90
CA GLU A 28 -4.64 -10.36 12.24
C GLU A 28 -3.18 -10.66 11.88
N ARG A 29 -2.71 -11.90 12.07
CA ARG A 29 -1.32 -12.28 11.77
C ARG A 29 -0.96 -12.12 10.29
N ASN A 30 -1.95 -12.16 9.39
CA ASN A 30 -1.72 -12.03 7.96
C ASN A 30 -1.29 -10.62 7.58
N TYR A 31 -1.86 -9.60 8.22
CA TYR A 31 -1.47 -8.20 8.01
C TYR A 31 0.00 -7.98 8.39
N ALA A 32 0.39 -8.44 9.59
CA ALA A 32 1.77 -8.35 10.06
C ALA A 32 2.74 -9.10 9.13
N TYR A 33 2.35 -10.29 8.67
CA TYR A 33 3.15 -11.07 7.74
C TYR A 33 3.31 -10.37 6.38
N PHE A 34 2.24 -9.78 5.83
CA PHE A 34 2.31 -9.02 4.59
C PHE A 34 3.26 -7.83 4.70
N LEU A 35 3.17 -7.04 5.78
CA LEU A 35 4.10 -5.94 6.06
C LEU A 35 5.55 -6.42 6.18
N SER A 36 5.78 -7.61 6.75
CA SER A 36 7.12 -8.22 6.81
C SER A 36 7.66 -8.57 5.42
N LEU A 37 6.80 -9.00 4.49
CA LEU A 37 7.18 -9.26 3.10
C LEU A 37 7.46 -7.97 2.34
N LEU A 38 6.70 -6.89 2.58
CA LEU A 38 7.02 -5.57 2.05
C LEU A 38 8.40 -5.10 2.51
N LYS A 39 8.70 -5.25 3.80
CA LYS A 39 10.03 -4.96 4.36
C LYS A 39 11.14 -5.76 3.66
N LYS A 40 10.91 -7.05 3.43
CA LYS A 40 11.89 -7.97 2.84
C LYS A 40 12.12 -7.72 1.35
N HIS A 41 11.06 -7.49 0.59
CA HIS A 41 11.10 -7.49 -0.87
C HIS A 41 11.01 -6.11 -1.48
N ILE A 42 10.18 -5.21 -0.94
CA ILE A 42 9.89 -3.91 -1.54
C ILE A 42 10.88 -2.85 -1.08
N LEU A 43 11.17 -2.75 0.22
CA LEU A 43 12.09 -1.72 0.74
C LEU A 43 13.51 -1.73 0.15
N PRO A 44 14.07 -2.87 -0.30
CA PRO A 44 15.32 -2.86 -1.06
C PRO A 44 15.23 -2.08 -2.37
N VAL A 45 14.08 -2.09 -3.05
CA VAL A 45 13.91 -1.56 -4.43
C VAL A 45 13.05 -0.30 -4.53
N ALA A 46 12.29 0.03 -3.47
CA ALA A 46 11.39 1.17 -3.43
C ALA A 46 11.20 1.67 -2.00
N GLU A 47 10.87 2.94 -1.86
CA GLU A 47 10.36 3.54 -0.64
C GLU A 47 8.85 3.33 -0.53
N LEU A 48 8.36 3.02 0.67
CA LEU A 48 6.92 2.94 0.93
C LEU A 48 6.44 4.30 1.44
N LEU A 49 5.46 4.89 0.77
CA LEU A 49 4.94 6.22 1.08
C LEU A 49 3.64 6.15 1.87
N SER A 50 2.72 5.28 1.46
CA SER A 50 1.43 5.08 2.11
C SER A 50 0.89 3.69 1.82
N TYR A 51 0.03 3.17 2.68
CA TYR A 51 -0.69 1.92 2.45
C TYR A 51 -2.03 1.89 3.17
N CYS A 52 -2.94 1.04 2.66
CA CYS A 52 -4.11 0.57 3.38
C CYS A 52 -4.37 -0.89 3.00
N LEU A 53 -4.48 -1.76 4.00
CA LEU A 53 -4.72 -3.18 3.84
C LEU A 53 -6.15 -3.46 4.32
N LEU A 54 -7.07 -3.73 3.40
CA LEU A 54 -8.44 -4.12 3.70
C LEU A 54 -8.62 -5.62 3.52
N LYS A 55 -9.64 -6.22 4.14
CA LYS A 55 -9.82 -7.67 4.23
C LYS A 55 -9.64 -8.40 2.90
N ASN A 56 -10.19 -7.85 1.81
CA ASN A 56 -10.18 -8.43 0.47
C ASN A 56 -9.31 -7.67 -0.57
N HIS A 57 -8.63 -6.58 -0.22
CA HIS A 57 -7.77 -5.85 -1.16
C HIS A 57 -6.78 -4.95 -0.43
N PHE A 58 -5.77 -4.47 -1.16
CA PHE A 58 -4.79 -3.52 -0.60
C PHE A 58 -4.48 -2.41 -1.58
N HIS A 59 -4.02 -1.29 -1.03
CA HIS A 59 -3.40 -0.19 -1.77
C HIS A 59 -2.04 0.13 -1.16
N LEU A 60 -1.02 0.29 -2.01
CA LEU A 60 0.32 0.76 -1.68
C LEU A 60 0.66 1.95 -2.57
N LEU A 61 1.31 2.95 -2.01
CA LEU A 61 1.97 4.00 -2.75
C LEU A 61 3.46 3.89 -2.51
N VAL A 62 4.23 3.78 -3.58
CA VAL A 62 5.67 3.57 -3.54
C VAL A 62 6.41 4.56 -4.43
N LYS A 63 7.67 4.87 -4.08
CA LYS A 63 8.63 5.53 -4.95
C LYS A 63 9.77 4.55 -5.26
N THR A 64 9.94 4.17 -6.51
CA THR A 64 11.01 3.24 -6.90
C THR A 64 12.37 3.92 -6.81
N LYS A 65 13.40 3.17 -6.38
CA LYS A 65 14.75 3.74 -6.22
C LYS A 65 15.44 3.93 -7.56
N SER A 66 16.15 5.03 -7.73
CA SER A 66 16.87 5.39 -8.97
C SER A 66 18.08 4.49 -9.26
N ASN A 67 18.63 3.82 -8.25
CA ASN A 67 19.81 2.97 -8.35
C ASN A 67 19.49 1.47 -8.54
N VAL A 68 18.24 1.11 -8.79
CA VAL A 68 17.81 -0.28 -9.04
C VAL A 68 17.26 -0.39 -10.44
N GLU A 69 17.69 -1.39 -11.22
CA GLU A 69 17.15 -1.60 -12.56
C GLU A 69 15.68 -2.08 -12.53
N ASP A 70 14.89 -1.63 -13.51
CA ASP A 70 13.46 -1.90 -13.69
C ASP A 70 13.10 -3.39 -13.55
N LYS A 71 13.95 -4.28 -14.07
CA LYS A 71 13.76 -5.74 -13.97
C LYS A 71 13.77 -6.23 -12.53
N PHE A 72 14.64 -5.69 -11.69
CA PHE A 72 14.76 -6.09 -10.28
C PHE A 72 13.61 -5.52 -9.45
N ILE A 73 13.14 -4.32 -9.78
CA ILE A 73 11.94 -3.73 -9.17
C ILE A 73 10.73 -4.64 -9.45
N SER A 74 10.48 -4.96 -10.72
CA SER A 74 9.35 -5.81 -11.13
C SER A 74 9.42 -7.21 -10.50
N GLN A 75 10.63 -7.79 -10.42
CA GLN A 75 10.86 -9.08 -9.78
C GLN A 75 10.58 -9.05 -8.27
N ALA A 76 10.95 -7.97 -7.58
CA ALA A 76 10.70 -7.81 -6.15
C ALA A 76 9.20 -7.79 -5.81
N PHE A 77 8.39 -7.04 -6.56
CA PHE A 77 6.93 -7.07 -6.40
C PHE A 77 6.35 -8.46 -6.66
N SER A 78 6.79 -9.12 -7.73
CA SER A 78 6.36 -10.49 -8.05
C SER A 78 6.72 -11.46 -6.92
N ASN A 79 7.94 -11.40 -6.40
CA ASN A 79 8.40 -12.25 -5.29
C ASN A 79 7.57 -12.00 -4.02
N CYS A 80 7.29 -10.74 -3.70
CA CYS A 80 6.49 -10.36 -2.53
C CYS A 80 5.10 -10.99 -2.56
N PHE A 81 4.33 -10.77 -3.62
CA PHE A 81 2.94 -11.23 -3.71
C PHE A 81 2.83 -12.75 -3.90
N ASN A 82 3.79 -13.36 -4.60
CA ASN A 82 3.87 -14.81 -4.71
C ASN A 82 4.21 -15.48 -3.38
N ALA A 83 5.12 -14.90 -2.58
CA ALA A 83 5.44 -15.40 -1.26
C ALA A 83 4.22 -15.35 -0.34
N TYR A 84 3.47 -14.24 -0.36
CA TYR A 84 2.25 -14.10 0.42
C TYR A 84 1.18 -15.12 0.00
N THR A 85 0.92 -15.25 -1.30
CA THR A 85 -0.03 -16.22 -1.85
C THR A 85 0.30 -17.65 -1.40
N LYS A 86 1.57 -18.06 -1.49
CA LYS A 86 2.02 -19.39 -1.04
C LYS A 86 1.81 -19.60 0.45
N ALA A 87 2.08 -18.58 1.28
CA ALA A 87 1.91 -18.67 2.72
C ALA A 87 0.43 -18.81 3.11
N ILE A 88 -0.45 -18.00 2.53
CA ILE A 88 -1.89 -18.08 2.75
C ILE A 88 -2.43 -19.44 2.28
N ASN A 89 -2.06 -19.88 1.07
CA ASN A 89 -2.49 -21.17 0.56
C ASN A 89 -2.09 -22.32 1.48
N LYS A 90 -0.84 -22.33 1.96
CA LYS A 90 -0.36 -23.32 2.91
C LYS A 90 -1.09 -23.24 4.26
N ALA A 91 -1.30 -22.05 4.79
CA ALA A 91 -1.85 -21.86 6.13
C ALA A 91 -3.35 -22.24 6.23
N TYR A 92 -4.10 -22.08 5.15
CA TYR A 92 -5.56 -22.30 5.14
C TYR A 92 -6.01 -23.41 4.19
N GLY A 93 -5.09 -24.26 3.73
CA GLY A 93 -5.41 -25.38 2.83
C GLY A 93 -6.01 -24.96 1.50
N ARG A 94 -5.72 -23.73 1.03
CA ARG A 94 -6.21 -23.22 -0.25
C ARG A 94 -5.29 -23.63 -1.39
N THR A 95 -5.84 -23.63 -2.60
CA THR A 95 -5.09 -23.81 -3.86
C THR A 95 -5.45 -22.70 -4.84
N GLY A 96 -4.68 -22.57 -5.92
CA GLY A 96 -4.93 -21.55 -6.94
C GLY A 96 -4.43 -20.15 -6.57
N SER A 97 -4.92 -19.14 -7.30
CA SER A 97 -4.55 -17.74 -7.11
C SER A 97 -5.27 -17.14 -5.89
N LEU A 98 -4.52 -16.44 -5.05
CA LEU A 98 -5.11 -15.62 -3.98
C LEU A 98 -5.66 -14.30 -4.53
N PHE A 99 -4.94 -13.69 -5.46
CA PHE A 99 -5.32 -12.43 -6.10
C PHE A 99 -6.01 -12.67 -7.45
N GLN A 100 -6.88 -11.76 -7.86
CA GLN A 100 -7.68 -11.89 -9.08
C GLN A 100 -6.83 -11.90 -10.36
N ASP A 101 -5.80 -11.07 -10.44
CA ASP A 101 -4.83 -11.01 -11.54
C ASP A 101 -3.46 -10.54 -11.00
N ARG A 102 -2.53 -10.23 -11.90
CA ARG A 102 -1.34 -9.44 -11.60
C ARG A 102 -1.77 -8.13 -10.93
N PHE A 103 -0.98 -7.69 -9.97
CA PHE A 103 -1.22 -6.41 -9.31
C PHE A 103 -1.31 -5.28 -10.35
N SER A 104 -2.29 -4.41 -10.16
CA SER A 104 -2.44 -3.19 -10.94
C SER A 104 -1.44 -2.15 -10.49
N ARG A 105 -1.09 -1.27 -11.43
CA ARG A 105 -0.11 -0.21 -11.20
C ARG A 105 -0.45 1.01 -12.03
N ILE A 106 -0.44 2.17 -11.38
CA ILE A 106 -0.66 3.46 -12.02
C ILE A 106 0.56 4.32 -11.71
N LYS A 107 1.27 4.77 -12.75
CA LYS A 107 2.39 5.71 -12.61
C LYS A 107 1.84 7.08 -12.26
N ILE A 108 2.44 7.72 -11.27
CA ILE A 108 2.05 9.05 -10.79
C ILE A 108 3.11 10.05 -11.29
N THR A 109 2.68 11.07 -12.02
CA THR A 109 3.56 12.10 -12.59
C THR A 109 3.24 13.51 -12.11
N ASP A 110 2.18 13.66 -11.31
CA ASP A 110 1.67 14.92 -10.80
C ASP A 110 1.65 14.92 -9.27
N GLU A 111 2.14 15.98 -8.65
CA GLU A 111 2.27 16.08 -7.19
C GLU A 111 0.91 16.26 -6.50
N GLU A 112 -0.03 17.00 -7.11
CA GLU A 112 -1.36 17.18 -6.53
C GLU A 112 -2.17 15.88 -6.56
N TYR A 113 -1.99 15.08 -7.60
CA TYR A 113 -2.51 13.73 -7.66
C TYR A 113 -1.82 12.80 -6.65
N LEU A 114 -0.51 12.96 -6.42
CA LEU A 114 0.22 12.24 -5.37
C LEU A 114 -0.38 12.53 -3.98
N LYS A 115 -0.60 13.81 -3.63
CA LYS A 115 -1.25 14.24 -2.38
C LYS A 115 -2.66 13.66 -2.27
N SER A 116 -3.45 13.78 -3.33
CA SER A 116 -4.81 13.25 -3.39
C SER A 116 -4.85 11.74 -3.18
N LEU A 117 -3.90 11.01 -3.76
CA LEU A 117 -3.80 9.56 -3.62
C LEU A 117 -3.37 9.15 -2.20
N ILE A 118 -2.47 9.90 -1.55
CA ILE A 118 -2.11 9.66 -0.13
C ILE A 118 -3.36 9.80 0.75
N ILE A 119 -4.18 10.82 0.49
CA ILE A 119 -5.45 11.05 1.21
C ILE A 119 -6.40 9.87 0.97
N TYR A 120 -6.64 9.52 -0.28
CA TYR A 120 -7.49 8.40 -0.67
C TYR A 120 -7.07 7.09 -0.03
N ILE A 121 -5.77 6.75 -0.06
CA ILE A 121 -5.27 5.48 0.49
C ILE A 121 -5.52 5.42 2.00
N ASN A 122 -5.21 6.47 2.76
CA ASN A 122 -5.45 6.46 4.21
C ASN A 122 -6.94 6.44 4.56
N ASN A 123 -7.80 7.11 3.77
CA ASN A 123 -9.25 7.10 3.96
C ASN A 123 -9.96 5.86 3.40
N ASN A 124 -9.25 4.96 2.73
CA ASN A 124 -9.86 3.82 2.05
C ASN A 124 -10.66 2.91 3.01
N ALA A 125 -10.20 2.74 4.25
CA ALA A 125 -10.97 2.02 5.28
C ALA A 125 -12.30 2.70 5.65
N VAL A 126 -12.34 4.03 5.65
CA VAL A 126 -13.56 4.81 5.86
C VAL A 126 -14.48 4.68 4.65
N HIS A 127 -13.95 4.85 3.44
CA HIS A 127 -14.71 4.72 2.19
C HIS A 127 -15.39 3.35 2.03
N HIS A 128 -14.74 2.28 2.48
CA HIS A 128 -15.31 0.92 2.47
C HIS A 128 -16.09 0.55 3.74
N GLY A 129 -16.32 1.50 4.66
CA GLY A 129 -17.15 1.30 5.84
C GLY A 129 -16.55 0.41 6.94
N PHE A 130 -15.23 0.14 6.91
CA PHE A 130 -14.53 -0.59 7.97
C PHE A 130 -14.41 0.24 9.26
N THR A 131 -14.45 1.56 9.15
CA THR A 131 -14.48 2.48 10.29
C THR A 131 -15.09 3.83 9.92
N GLN A 132 -15.48 4.62 10.92
CA GLN A 132 -15.95 6.02 10.78
C GLN A 132 -14.82 7.05 10.95
N ASP A 133 -13.65 6.60 11.40
CA ASP A 133 -12.50 7.45 11.71
C ASP A 133 -11.21 6.81 11.21
N VAL A 134 -10.49 7.52 10.33
CA VAL A 134 -9.17 7.15 9.80
C VAL A 134 -8.17 6.83 10.92
N SER A 135 -8.29 7.47 12.08
CA SER A 135 -7.41 7.27 13.23
C SER A 135 -7.53 5.88 13.86
N SER A 136 -8.66 5.21 13.68
CA SER A 136 -8.98 3.94 14.35
C SER A 136 -8.58 2.71 13.53
N TYR A 137 -8.33 2.84 12.22
CA TYR A 137 -7.99 1.70 11.37
C TYR A 137 -6.50 1.36 11.45
N LYS A 138 -6.20 0.24 12.12
CA LYS A 138 -4.82 -0.20 12.44
C LYS A 138 -3.98 -0.60 11.23
N TYR A 139 -4.61 -0.97 10.11
CA TYR A 139 -3.92 -1.52 8.94
C TYR A 139 -3.79 -0.50 7.80
N SER A 140 -3.70 0.79 8.15
CA SER A 140 -3.37 1.89 7.25
C SER A 140 -2.07 2.59 7.68
N SER A 141 -1.51 3.39 6.79
CA SER A 141 -0.33 4.20 7.09
C SER A 141 -0.58 5.35 8.07
N TYR A 142 -1.83 5.73 8.35
CA TYR A 142 -2.15 6.97 9.04
C TYR A 142 -1.47 7.08 10.41
N GLN A 143 -1.68 6.10 11.29
CA GLN A 143 -1.09 6.08 12.63
C GLN A 143 0.45 6.09 12.58
N ALA A 144 1.02 5.42 11.59
CA ALA A 144 2.47 5.37 11.39
C ALA A 144 3.03 6.69 10.82
N LEU A 145 2.22 7.54 10.19
CA LEU A 145 2.64 8.84 9.69
C LEU A 145 2.56 9.93 10.77
N VAL A 146 1.54 9.87 11.65
CA VAL A 146 1.32 10.90 12.68
C VAL A 146 2.00 10.63 14.03
N SER A 147 2.52 9.43 14.27
CA SER A 147 3.24 9.09 15.51
C SER A 147 4.75 9.24 15.38
N ASP A 148 5.45 9.35 16.51
CA ASP A 148 6.93 9.41 16.53
C ASP A 148 7.63 8.05 16.51
N LYS A 149 6.87 6.95 16.54
CA LYS A 149 7.43 5.59 16.58
C LYS A 149 8.21 5.27 15.29
N PRO A 150 9.21 4.38 15.29
CA PRO A 150 9.85 3.94 14.06
C PRO A 150 8.86 3.38 13.04
N THR A 151 9.07 3.66 11.76
CA THR A 151 8.18 3.24 10.66
C THR A 151 8.97 2.79 9.43
N LEU A 152 8.33 1.98 8.58
CA LEU A 152 8.85 1.61 7.26
C LEU A 152 8.57 2.69 6.19
N LEU A 153 7.79 3.71 6.54
CA LEU A 153 7.34 4.75 5.63
C LEU A 153 8.38 5.86 5.49
N SER A 154 8.43 6.50 4.32
CA SER A 154 9.15 7.77 4.12
C SER A 154 8.39 8.93 4.79
N ARG A 155 8.21 8.88 6.12
CA ARG A 155 7.41 9.83 6.91
C ARG A 155 7.81 11.26 6.64
N THR A 156 9.11 11.58 6.72
CA THR A 156 9.61 12.96 6.53
C THR A 156 9.20 13.52 5.17
N PHE A 157 9.31 12.73 4.10
CA PHE A 157 8.88 13.15 2.77
C PHE A 157 7.37 13.46 2.74
N ILE A 158 6.56 12.56 3.31
CA ILE A 158 5.10 12.74 3.32
C ILE A 158 4.70 13.94 4.16
N ILE A 159 5.22 14.07 5.38
CA ILE A 159 4.86 15.17 6.27
C ILE A 159 5.28 16.52 5.67
N ASN A 160 6.44 16.60 5.03
CA ASN A 160 6.87 17.81 4.31
C ASN A 160 5.97 18.13 3.11
N LEU A 161 5.44 17.12 2.41
CA LEU A 161 4.48 17.31 1.30
C LEU A 161 3.18 17.98 1.79
N PHE A 162 2.84 17.81 3.06
CA PHE A 162 1.70 18.43 3.73
C PHE A 162 2.13 19.53 4.72
N GLU A 163 3.35 20.06 4.59
CA GLU A 163 3.97 21.05 5.47
C GLU A 163 4.30 20.54 6.90
N ASN A 164 3.34 19.94 7.58
CA ASN A 164 3.48 19.40 8.94
C ASN A 164 2.43 18.32 9.26
N THR A 165 2.60 17.67 10.41
CA THR A 165 1.74 16.56 10.86
C THR A 165 0.31 17.03 11.16
N GLU A 166 0.16 18.26 11.67
CA GLU A 166 -1.14 18.87 11.96
C GLU A 166 -1.96 19.04 10.69
N ASN A 167 -1.38 19.63 9.64
CA ASN A 167 -2.04 19.85 8.36
C ASN A 167 -2.33 18.52 7.65
N PHE A 168 -1.40 17.56 7.66
CA PHE A 168 -1.66 16.20 7.16
C PHE A 168 -2.90 15.57 7.83
N SER A 169 -2.98 15.66 9.16
CA SER A 169 -4.12 15.14 9.92
C SER A 169 -5.41 15.88 9.60
N MET A 170 -5.37 17.22 9.58
CA MET A 170 -6.53 18.06 9.29
C MET A 170 -7.12 17.74 7.92
N VAL A 171 -6.29 17.64 6.87
CA VAL A 171 -6.74 17.34 5.51
C VAL A 171 -7.43 15.98 5.44
N LEU A 172 -6.86 14.95 6.08
CA LEU A 172 -7.47 13.61 6.11
C LEU A 172 -8.83 13.57 6.80
N HIS A 173 -8.98 14.29 7.91
CA HIS A 173 -10.24 14.37 8.66
C HIS A 173 -11.31 15.23 7.96
N SER A 174 -10.90 16.21 7.15
CA SER A 174 -11.82 17.09 6.41
C SER A 174 -12.43 16.44 5.16
N LYS A 175 -11.72 15.54 4.48
CA LYS A 175 -12.12 14.96 3.18
C LYS A 175 -12.92 13.65 3.29
N LYS A 176 -13.87 13.55 4.22
CA LYS A 176 -14.66 12.32 4.43
C LYS A 176 -15.56 11.93 3.24
N GLU A 177 -15.82 12.83 2.28
CA GLU A 177 -16.96 12.69 1.36
C GLU A 177 -16.68 12.78 -0.16
N TYR A 178 -15.44 12.78 -0.63
CA TYR A 178 -15.18 13.04 -2.06
C TYR A 178 -14.24 12.05 -2.73
N TYR A 179 -14.66 10.79 -2.88
CA TYR A 179 -14.13 9.85 -3.89
C TYR A 179 -15.19 8.84 -4.33
#